data_AF-R5DYD1-F1
#
_entry.id   AF-R5DYD1-F1
#
_cell.length_a   1.000
_cell.length_b   1.000
_cell.length_c   1.000
_cell.angle_alpha   90.00
_cell.angle_beta   90.00
_cell.angle_gamma   90.00
#
_symmetry.space_group_name_H-M   'P 1'
#
loop_
_entity.id
_entity.type
_entity.pdbx_description
1 polymer ?
#
loop_
_entity_poly.entity_id
_entity_poly.type
_entity_poly.pdbx_seq_one_letter_code
_entity_poly.pdbx_strand_id
1 'polypeptide(L)'
;MANRKGVKVKRRRDVQIKKVKKYISKHIYSFVCGGALLLVLLIVIAVAIGISLHKTVNANSDSANNAGTQKTETKKDSKKEDKRDLTAPVISGTADKTFTLGDKIAYLSGITATDDVDGEVDVEVDKSAVDTDTPGTYEVTYKAVDAAGNVATKTANITIEKPAPVAGTYQALAEEILGNITTSSMSTGQKLRAIFDYAHNKIGYTGTPYDGSNWENEALLALTELKKSDYTGGDCFTYTSVDKALLEALGVKTMWLENENSPTGDHAWLLVDAGTGWYHFDSTRMRSGFSCFMKTDAEIQAYLDQGNYNYVRTVSKYPATPTTPYTY
;
A
#
# COMPACT_ATOMS: atom_id res chain seq x y z
N MET A 1 -35.54 -52.24 -18.07
CA MET A 1 -34.33 -51.73 -17.38
C MET A 1 -33.32 -51.22 -18.40
N ALA A 2 -33.38 -49.94 -18.76
CA ALA A 2 -32.27 -49.23 -19.38
C ALA A 2 -32.50 -47.72 -19.22
N ASN A 3 -31.42 -46.93 -19.16
CA ASN A 3 -31.39 -45.47 -19.28
C ASN A 3 -31.28 -44.57 -18.01
N ARG A 4 -30.74 -45.07 -16.89
CA ARG A 4 -30.24 -44.18 -15.79
C ARG A 4 -28.75 -43.80 -15.88
N LYS A 5 -27.94 -44.49 -16.70
CA LYS A 5 -26.50 -44.19 -16.85
C LYS A 5 -26.21 -43.00 -17.77
N GLY A 6 -27.02 -42.76 -18.82
CA GLY A 6 -26.82 -41.66 -19.76
C GLY A 6 -27.07 -40.26 -19.17
N VAL A 7 -28.07 -40.12 -18.28
CA VAL A 7 -28.46 -38.84 -17.68
C VAL A 7 -27.41 -38.33 -16.68
N LYS A 8 -26.78 -39.22 -15.89
CA LYS A 8 -25.71 -38.85 -14.95
C LYS A 8 -24.43 -38.39 -15.66
N VAL A 9 -24.09 -39.02 -16.79
CA VAL A 9 -22.90 -38.63 -17.58
C VAL A 9 -23.11 -37.29 -18.29
N LYS A 10 -24.33 -37.03 -18.79
CA LYS A 10 -24.67 -35.73 -19.43
C LYS A 10 -24.64 -34.58 -18.41
N ARG A 11 -25.26 -34.76 -17.22
CA ARG A 11 -25.18 -33.78 -16.12
C ARG A 11 -23.74 -33.50 -15.64
N ARG A 12 -22.88 -34.51 -15.54
CA ARG A 12 -21.47 -34.32 -15.17
C ARG A 12 -20.69 -33.54 -16.23
N ARG A 13 -20.93 -33.79 -17.52
CA ARG A 13 -20.32 -33.03 -18.62
C ARG A 13 -20.79 -31.57 -18.63
N ASP A 14 -22.07 -31.31 -18.41
CA ASP A 14 -22.61 -29.95 -18.39
C ASP A 14 -22.07 -29.12 -17.21
N VAL A 15 -21.84 -29.73 -16.05
CA VAL A 15 -21.20 -29.09 -14.89
C VAL A 15 -19.73 -28.78 -15.15
N GLN A 16 -18.99 -29.68 -15.80
CA GLN A 16 -17.59 -29.45 -16.17
C GLN A 16 -17.46 -28.37 -17.25
N ILE A 17 -18.34 -28.34 -18.25
CA ILE A 17 -18.39 -27.29 -19.28
C ILE A 17 -18.71 -25.92 -18.65
N LYS A 18 -19.61 -25.85 -17.66
CA LYS A 18 -19.88 -24.60 -16.92
C LYS A 18 -18.68 -24.12 -16.09
N LYS A 19 -17.93 -25.04 -15.46
CA LYS A 19 -16.70 -24.70 -14.72
C LYS A 19 -15.59 -24.20 -15.66
N VAL A 20 -15.41 -24.85 -16.81
CA VAL A 20 -14.43 -24.43 -17.83
C VAL A 20 -14.81 -23.09 -18.45
N LYS A 21 -16.10 -22.83 -18.75
CA LYS A 21 -16.56 -21.51 -19.23
C LYS A 21 -16.36 -20.39 -18.19
N LYS A 22 -16.57 -20.68 -16.89
CA LYS A 22 -16.33 -19.71 -15.80
C LYS A 22 -14.83 -19.42 -15.62
N TYR A 23 -13.97 -20.43 -15.76
CA TYR A 23 -12.51 -20.28 -15.71
C TYR A 23 -11.98 -19.47 -16.91
N ILE A 24 -12.44 -19.80 -18.13
CA ILE A 24 -12.09 -19.06 -19.35
C ILE A 24 -12.59 -17.61 -19.28
N SER A 25 -13.80 -17.36 -18.77
CA SER A 25 -14.31 -16.00 -18.56
C SER A 25 -13.48 -15.21 -17.53
N LYS A 26 -13.05 -15.85 -16.42
CA LYS A 26 -12.20 -15.22 -15.40
C LYS A 26 -10.78 -14.92 -15.91
N HIS A 27 -10.29 -15.67 -16.89
CA HIS A 27 -8.92 -15.50 -17.44
C HIS A 27 -8.86 -14.71 -18.75
N ILE A 28 -9.96 -14.60 -19.51
CA ILE A 28 -10.06 -13.64 -20.62
C ILE A 28 -10.13 -12.20 -20.08
N TYR A 29 -10.84 -11.96 -18.97
CA TYR A 29 -10.84 -10.63 -18.33
C TYR A 29 -9.47 -10.23 -17.76
N SER A 30 -8.67 -11.20 -17.29
CA SER A 30 -7.28 -10.97 -16.87
C SER A 30 -6.31 -10.73 -18.04
N PHE A 31 -6.61 -11.26 -19.23
CA PHE A 31 -5.77 -11.07 -20.42
C PHE A 31 -6.07 -9.76 -21.17
N VAL A 32 -7.32 -9.26 -21.11
CA VAL A 32 -7.71 -7.98 -21.73
C VAL A 32 -7.15 -6.77 -20.95
N CYS A 33 -6.78 -6.92 -19.67
CA CYS A 33 -6.04 -5.89 -18.93
C CYS A 33 -4.50 -6.00 -19.05
N GLY A 34 -3.94 -7.10 -19.57
CA GLY A 34 -2.49 -7.32 -19.68
C GLY A 34 -1.90 -7.16 -21.09
N GLY A 35 -2.75 -7.00 -22.11
CA GLY A 35 -2.35 -7.05 -23.53
C GLY A 35 -1.93 -5.72 -24.19
N ALA A 36 -1.84 -4.62 -23.46
CA ALA A 36 -1.43 -3.32 -24.02
C ALA A 36 0.07 -3.01 -23.82
N LEU A 37 0.79 -3.78 -22.99
CA LEU A 37 2.18 -3.45 -22.63
C LEU A 37 3.24 -4.01 -23.61
N LEU A 38 2.90 -5.03 -24.41
CA LEU A 38 3.91 -5.71 -25.25
C LEU A 38 4.07 -5.10 -26.65
N LEU A 39 3.13 -4.26 -27.12
CA LEU A 39 3.22 -3.62 -28.44
C LEU A 39 3.94 -2.25 -28.39
N VAL A 40 4.00 -1.61 -27.21
CA VAL A 40 4.68 -0.31 -27.03
C VAL A 40 6.20 -0.49 -26.92
N LEU A 41 6.67 -1.63 -26.38
CA LEU A 41 8.11 -1.91 -26.23
C LEU A 41 8.83 -2.10 -27.58
N LEU A 42 8.13 -2.56 -28.62
CA LEU A 42 8.71 -2.73 -29.97
C LEU A 42 8.80 -1.42 -30.77
N ILE A 43 8.00 -0.41 -30.42
CA ILE A 43 8.05 0.92 -31.08
C ILE A 43 9.18 1.78 -30.48
N VAL A 44 9.49 1.63 -29.20
CA VAL A 44 10.59 2.38 -28.53
C VAL A 44 11.97 1.92 -29.04
N ILE A 45 12.13 0.64 -29.38
CA ILE A 45 13.41 0.11 -29.91
C ILE A 45 13.66 0.58 -31.36
N ALA A 46 12.62 0.82 -32.16
CA ALA A 46 12.76 1.33 -33.53
C ALA A 46 13.15 2.83 -33.57
N VAL A 47 12.78 3.61 -32.56
CA VAL A 47 13.16 5.04 -32.46
C VAL A 47 14.59 5.20 -31.91
N ALA A 48 15.04 4.31 -31.02
CA ALA A 48 16.39 4.35 -30.45
C ALA A 48 17.52 4.03 -31.45
N ILE A 49 17.24 3.29 -32.53
CA ILE A 49 18.24 2.95 -33.56
C ILE A 49 18.31 4.02 -34.68
N GLY A 50 17.30 4.91 -34.79
CA GLY A 50 17.22 5.93 -35.84
C GLY A 50 17.89 7.29 -35.56
N ILE A 51 18.43 7.53 -34.35
CA ILE A 51 18.96 8.86 -33.96
C ILE A 51 20.50 8.89 -33.84
N SER A 52 21.20 7.75 -33.93
CA SER A 52 22.67 7.73 -33.90
C SER A 52 23.29 7.96 -35.28
N LEU A 53 23.26 9.19 -35.80
CA LEU A 53 24.22 9.72 -36.79
C LEU A 53 23.98 11.21 -37.10
N HIS A 54 24.45 12.11 -36.25
CA HIS A 54 25.17 13.34 -36.67
C HIS A 54 25.52 14.24 -35.48
N LYS A 55 26.79 14.22 -35.06
CA LYS A 55 27.66 15.39 -34.81
C LYS A 55 28.77 14.98 -33.84
N THR A 56 29.97 14.79 -34.40
CA THR A 56 31.20 15.02 -33.65
C THR A 56 31.97 16.09 -34.41
N VAL A 57 32.00 17.30 -33.85
CA VAL A 57 32.88 18.38 -34.30
C VAL A 57 34.25 18.13 -33.69
N ASN A 58 35.27 18.24 -34.54
CA ASN A 58 36.69 18.18 -34.24
C ASN A 58 37.11 19.02 -33.04
N ALA A 59 37.96 18.42 -32.21
CA ALA A 59 39.01 19.14 -31.51
C ALA A 59 40.25 18.23 -31.42
N ASN A 60 41.34 18.59 -32.08
CA ASN A 60 42.63 18.50 -31.42
C ASN A 60 43.63 19.51 -31.98
N SER A 61 44.37 20.06 -31.03
CA SER A 61 45.41 21.07 -31.11
C SER A 61 46.62 20.65 -31.95
N ASP A 62 47.35 21.63 -32.48
CA ASP A 62 48.79 21.71 -32.24
C ASP A 62 49.34 23.12 -32.46
N SER A 63 50.27 23.48 -31.59
CA SER A 63 50.92 24.78 -31.45
C SER A 63 52.21 24.80 -32.27
N ALA A 64 52.47 25.89 -33.00
CA ALA A 64 53.80 26.24 -33.47
C ALA A 64 53.95 27.77 -33.63
N ASN A 65 55.12 28.25 -33.20
CA ASN A 65 55.45 29.62 -32.85
C ASN A 65 55.91 30.51 -34.03
N ASN A 66 55.54 31.80 -33.92
CA ASN A 66 56.36 33.01 -34.08
C ASN A 66 56.83 33.47 -35.48
N ALA A 67 56.38 34.67 -35.90
CA ALA A 67 57.25 35.85 -36.14
C ALA A 67 56.47 37.08 -36.63
N GLY A 68 56.64 38.21 -35.94
CA GLY A 68 56.80 39.53 -36.58
C GLY A 68 55.55 40.38 -36.85
N THR A 69 55.36 41.42 -36.02
CA THR A 69 55.56 42.84 -36.37
C THR A 69 54.57 43.73 -35.60
N GLN A 70 55.14 44.65 -34.82
CA GLN A 70 54.42 45.70 -34.10
C GLN A 70 53.65 46.62 -35.04
N LYS A 71 52.41 46.93 -34.66
CA LYS A 71 51.87 48.28 -34.85
C LYS A 71 51.01 48.68 -33.66
N THR A 72 51.45 49.75 -33.04
CA THR A 72 50.86 50.46 -31.92
C THR A 72 49.57 51.14 -32.37
N GLU A 73 48.43 50.71 -31.85
CA GLU A 73 47.22 51.53 -31.80
C GLU A 73 46.62 51.44 -30.40
N THR A 74 46.64 52.58 -29.72
CA THR A 74 45.96 52.86 -28.46
C THR A 74 44.47 52.51 -28.56
N LYS A 75 44.07 51.37 -27.99
CA LYS A 75 42.67 51.03 -27.76
C LYS A 75 42.36 51.18 -26.28
N LYS A 76 41.59 52.22 -26.00
CA LYS A 76 40.93 52.54 -24.73
C LYS A 76 40.48 51.28 -24.00
N ASP A 77 41.03 51.07 -22.80
CA ASP A 77 40.57 50.08 -21.83
C ASP A 77 39.07 50.28 -21.55
N SER A 78 38.24 49.49 -22.20
CA SER A 78 36.93 49.14 -21.69
C SER A 78 37.12 47.85 -20.90
N LYS A 79 37.25 47.96 -19.58
CA LYS A 79 37.10 46.86 -18.64
C LYS A 79 35.72 46.23 -18.91
N LYS A 80 35.67 45.13 -19.67
CA LYS A 80 34.46 44.32 -19.82
C LYS A 80 34.30 43.62 -18.47
N GLU A 81 33.49 44.22 -17.61
CA GLU A 81 33.05 43.61 -16.37
C GLU A 81 32.32 42.32 -16.77
N ASP A 82 32.92 41.18 -16.43
CA ASP A 82 32.29 39.88 -16.57
C ASP A 82 31.16 39.81 -15.55
N LYS A 83 29.99 40.34 -15.93
CA LYS A 83 28.75 40.24 -15.14
C LYS A 83 28.30 38.78 -15.16
N ARG A 84 28.92 37.98 -14.31
CA ARG A 84 28.44 36.65 -13.97
C ARG A 84 27.19 36.82 -13.13
N ASP A 85 26.15 36.11 -13.53
CA ASP A 85 24.91 36.00 -12.77
C ASP A 85 25.15 35.17 -11.49
N LEU A 86 24.59 35.63 -10.39
CA LEU A 86 24.72 35.07 -9.03
C LEU A 86 23.36 34.98 -8.31
N THR A 87 22.27 35.35 -8.98
CA THR A 87 20.92 35.33 -8.39
C THR A 87 20.35 33.93 -8.58
N ALA A 88 19.74 33.36 -7.54
CA ALA A 88 19.06 32.07 -7.68
C ALA A 88 17.62 32.24 -8.20
N PRO A 89 17.09 31.25 -8.94
CA PRO A 89 15.69 31.26 -9.37
C PRO A 89 14.70 31.33 -8.21
N VAL A 90 13.47 31.79 -8.49
CA VAL A 90 12.36 31.81 -7.53
C VAL A 90 11.33 30.75 -7.87
N ILE A 91 11.22 29.71 -7.02
CA ILE A 91 10.20 28.66 -7.17
C ILE A 91 8.86 29.09 -6.58
N SER A 92 7.77 28.94 -7.34
CA SER A 92 6.40 29.28 -6.99
C SER A 92 5.45 28.07 -7.12
N GLY A 93 4.32 28.10 -6.41
CA GLY A 93 3.26 27.08 -6.50
C GLY A 93 3.41 25.87 -5.56
N THR A 94 4.44 25.84 -4.70
CA THR A 94 4.75 24.72 -3.78
C THR A 94 3.84 24.69 -2.55
N ALA A 95 2.52 24.55 -2.76
CA ALA A 95 1.57 24.32 -1.69
C ALA A 95 1.46 22.83 -1.36
N ASP A 96 1.10 22.53 -0.11
CA ASP A 96 0.77 21.17 0.32
C ASP A 96 -0.44 20.64 -0.46
N LYS A 97 -0.42 19.35 -0.79
CA LYS A 97 -1.46 18.69 -1.61
C LYS A 97 -1.91 17.40 -0.94
N THR A 98 -3.20 17.10 -1.08
CA THR A 98 -3.82 15.87 -0.58
C THR A 98 -4.37 15.06 -1.75
N PHE A 99 -4.14 13.74 -1.71
CA PHE A 99 -4.60 12.77 -2.70
C PHE A 99 -5.20 11.55 -2.00
N THR A 100 -6.05 10.82 -2.71
CA THR A 100 -6.57 9.53 -2.26
C THR A 100 -5.67 8.39 -2.74
N LEU A 101 -5.59 7.31 -1.96
CA LEU A 101 -4.89 6.08 -2.34
C LEU A 101 -5.30 5.62 -3.76
N GLY A 102 -4.30 5.43 -4.63
CA GLY A 102 -4.50 5.04 -6.03
C GLY A 102 -4.65 6.21 -7.01
N ASP A 103 -4.69 7.46 -6.53
CA ASP A 103 -4.67 8.64 -7.41
C ASP A 103 -3.35 8.74 -8.17
N LYS A 104 -3.43 9.27 -9.40
CA LYS A 104 -2.24 9.65 -10.16
C LYS A 104 -1.79 11.03 -9.73
N ILE A 105 -0.55 11.14 -9.24
CA ILE A 105 -0.02 12.39 -8.70
C ILE A 105 0.86 13.10 -9.74
N ALA A 106 0.46 14.33 -10.10
CA ALA A 106 1.23 15.23 -10.96
C ALA A 106 2.00 16.25 -10.11
N TYR A 107 3.19 15.86 -9.65
CA TYR A 107 4.00 16.63 -8.69
C TYR A 107 4.35 18.05 -9.18
N LEU A 108 4.69 18.22 -10.46
CA LEU A 108 5.04 19.51 -11.05
C LEU A 108 3.83 20.36 -11.47
N SER A 109 2.59 19.87 -11.28
CA SER A 109 1.39 20.61 -11.68
C SER A 109 1.28 21.91 -10.88
N GLY A 110 1.29 23.04 -11.59
CA GLY A 110 1.21 24.39 -11.03
C GLY A 110 2.52 24.91 -10.42
N ILE A 111 3.63 24.20 -10.59
CA ILE A 111 4.95 24.62 -10.10
C ILE A 111 5.70 25.34 -11.23
N THR A 112 6.26 26.50 -10.92
CA THR A 112 7.08 27.29 -11.85
C THR A 112 8.34 27.80 -11.16
N ALA A 113 9.38 28.10 -11.93
CA ALA A 113 10.53 28.87 -11.45
C ALA A 113 10.89 29.97 -12.45
N THR A 114 11.26 31.14 -11.93
CA THR A 114 11.70 32.28 -12.74
C THR A 114 12.97 32.90 -12.17
N ASP A 115 13.89 33.26 -13.04
CA ASP A 115 15.15 33.93 -12.75
C ASP A 115 15.18 35.33 -13.39
N ASP A 116 15.98 36.27 -12.86
CA ASP A 116 16.03 37.65 -13.35
C ASP A 116 16.84 37.83 -14.65
N VAL A 117 17.73 36.88 -14.96
CA VAL A 117 18.54 36.87 -16.18
C VAL A 117 18.02 35.85 -17.20
N ASP A 118 17.73 34.62 -16.77
CA ASP A 118 17.37 33.51 -17.65
C ASP A 118 15.86 33.43 -17.97
N GLY A 119 15.00 34.10 -17.18
CA GLY A 119 13.56 34.02 -17.35
C GLY A 119 12.99 32.72 -16.77
N GLU A 120 12.24 31.94 -17.54
CA GLU A 120 11.67 30.68 -17.04
C GLU A 120 12.75 29.60 -16.89
N VAL A 121 12.76 28.94 -15.74
CA VAL A 121 13.72 27.88 -15.40
C VAL A 121 12.96 26.58 -15.10
N ASP A 122 13.50 25.46 -15.60
CA ASP A 122 12.92 24.15 -15.35
C ASP A 122 12.99 23.77 -13.86
N VAL A 123 11.96 23.08 -13.39
CA VAL A 123 11.86 22.59 -12.01
C VAL A 123 11.91 21.07 -12.00
N GLU A 124 12.84 20.52 -11.23
CA GLU A 124 12.93 19.11 -10.89
C GLU A 124 12.25 18.85 -9.55
N VAL A 125 11.77 17.62 -9.34
CA VAL A 125 11.17 17.19 -8.06
C VAL A 125 11.79 15.88 -7.59
N ASP A 126 12.30 15.88 -6.37
CA ASP A 126 12.62 14.68 -5.61
C ASP A 126 11.40 14.24 -4.80
N LYS A 127 10.93 13.04 -5.13
CA LYS A 127 9.77 12.36 -4.53
C LYS A 127 10.13 10.97 -4.01
N SER A 128 11.41 10.69 -3.83
CA SER A 128 11.91 9.37 -3.40
C SER A 128 11.35 8.91 -2.05
N ALA A 129 10.95 9.86 -1.19
CA ALA A 129 10.34 9.59 0.10
C ALA A 129 8.83 9.27 0.03
N VAL A 130 8.16 9.51 -1.09
CA VAL A 130 6.70 9.35 -1.20
C VAL A 130 6.33 7.89 -1.43
N ASP A 131 5.58 7.31 -0.49
CA ASP A 131 4.91 6.02 -0.65
C ASP A 131 3.44 6.25 -0.99
N THR A 132 3.03 5.90 -2.21
CA THR A 132 1.64 6.05 -2.67
C THR A 132 0.74 4.88 -2.31
N ASP A 133 1.30 3.81 -1.74
CA ASP A 133 0.57 2.60 -1.36
C ASP A 133 0.21 2.59 0.14
N THR A 134 0.72 3.57 0.91
CA THR A 134 0.45 3.73 2.34
C THR A 134 -0.13 5.12 2.62
N PRO A 135 -1.25 5.25 3.33
CA PRO A 135 -1.72 6.55 3.80
C PRO A 135 -0.71 7.20 4.76
N GLY A 136 -0.45 8.50 4.57
CA GLY A 136 0.57 9.21 5.32
C GLY A 136 0.89 10.58 4.71
N THR A 137 1.77 11.32 5.37
CA THR A 137 2.29 12.60 4.88
C THR A 137 3.76 12.45 4.54
N TYR A 138 4.11 12.81 3.30
CA TYR A 138 5.44 12.64 2.73
C TYR A 138 5.96 13.98 2.19
N GLU A 139 7.20 14.32 2.51
CA GLU A 139 7.83 15.54 1.99
C GLU A 139 8.38 15.31 0.57
N VAL A 140 8.18 16.28 -0.31
CA VAL A 140 8.84 16.36 -1.62
C VAL A 140 9.71 17.62 -1.70
N THR A 141 10.82 17.55 -2.43
CA THR A 141 11.72 18.69 -2.64
C THR A 141 11.73 19.10 -4.11
N TYR A 142 11.38 20.35 -4.39
CA TYR A 142 11.51 20.98 -5.71
C TYR A 142 12.85 21.70 -5.81
N LYS A 143 13.49 21.60 -6.97
CA LYS A 143 14.79 22.22 -7.26
C LYS A 143 14.77 22.89 -8.63
N ALA A 144 15.30 24.10 -8.72
CA ALA A 144 15.56 24.80 -9.97
C ALA A 144 17.04 25.20 -10.03
N VAL A 145 17.65 25.09 -11.20
CA VAL A 145 19.05 25.47 -11.46
C VAL A 145 19.09 26.30 -12.73
N ASP A 146 19.61 27.52 -12.64
CA ASP A 146 19.76 28.42 -13.79
C ASP A 146 20.99 28.07 -14.66
N ALA A 147 21.21 28.83 -15.73
CA ALA A 147 22.32 28.57 -16.65
C ALA A 147 23.70 28.93 -16.05
N ALA A 148 23.74 29.82 -15.05
CA ALA A 148 24.95 30.20 -14.32
C ALA A 148 25.30 29.20 -13.19
N GLY A 149 24.39 28.30 -12.86
CA GLY A 149 24.52 27.26 -11.83
C GLY A 149 24.02 27.68 -10.44
N ASN A 150 23.28 28.79 -10.30
CA ASN A 150 22.65 29.11 -9.01
C ASN A 150 21.43 28.21 -8.79
N VAL A 151 21.19 27.87 -7.53
CA VAL A 151 20.23 26.80 -7.15
C VAL A 151 19.20 27.33 -6.18
N ALA A 152 17.94 27.01 -6.43
CA ALA A 152 16.84 27.22 -5.51
C ALA A 152 16.17 25.89 -5.13
N THR A 153 15.73 25.78 -3.88
CA THR A 153 15.01 24.60 -3.37
C THR A 153 13.80 25.00 -2.55
N LYS A 154 12.71 24.24 -2.66
CA LYS A 154 11.51 24.36 -1.80
C LYS A 154 10.93 22.99 -1.48
N THR A 155 10.36 22.84 -0.28
CA THR A 155 9.65 21.62 0.11
C THR A 155 8.13 21.82 0.11
N ALA A 156 7.40 20.73 -0.03
CA ALA A 156 5.95 20.67 0.19
C ALA A 156 5.55 19.30 0.73
N ASN A 157 4.43 19.23 1.46
CA ASN A 157 3.87 17.97 1.92
C ASN A 157 2.86 17.40 0.91
N ILE A 158 2.98 16.11 0.68
CA ILE A 158 2.02 15.28 -0.05
C ILE A 158 1.34 14.36 0.96
N THR A 159 0.05 14.55 1.18
CA THR A 159 -0.76 13.70 2.05
C THR A 159 -1.53 12.69 1.22
N ILE A 160 -1.36 11.41 1.51
CA ILE A 160 -2.13 10.30 0.93
C ILE A 160 -3.16 9.86 1.95
N GLU A 161 -4.44 9.98 1.59
CA GLU A 161 -5.57 9.59 2.42
C GLU A 161 -6.21 8.28 1.92
N LYS A 162 -6.86 7.56 2.84
CA LYS A 162 -7.70 6.42 2.47
C LYS A 162 -8.95 6.93 1.75
N PRO A 163 -9.45 6.23 0.71
CA PRO A 163 -10.74 6.56 0.13
C PRO A 163 -11.84 6.50 1.19
N ALA A 164 -12.75 7.47 1.16
CA ALA A 164 -13.93 7.44 2.01
C ALA A 164 -14.70 6.12 1.80
N PRO A 165 -15.16 5.45 2.85
CA PRO A 165 -15.83 4.18 2.72
C PRO A 165 -17.18 4.35 2.03
N VAL A 166 -17.51 3.43 1.13
CA VAL A 166 -18.81 3.42 0.44
C VAL A 166 -19.90 2.95 1.41
N ALA A 167 -21.00 3.69 1.53
CA ALA A 167 -22.11 3.31 2.38
C ALA A 167 -22.63 1.89 2.06
N GLY A 168 -22.95 1.10 3.09
CA GLY A 168 -23.39 -0.29 2.93
C GLY A 168 -22.26 -1.31 2.76
N THR A 169 -21.01 -0.91 2.96
CA THR A 169 -19.84 -1.81 2.98
C THR A 169 -19.38 -2.09 4.41
N TYR A 170 -18.59 -3.16 4.61
CA TYR A 170 -18.02 -3.45 5.92
C TYR A 170 -17.04 -2.36 6.36
N GLN A 171 -16.33 -1.71 5.43
CA GLN A 171 -15.40 -0.62 5.72
C GLN A 171 -16.12 0.56 6.39
N ALA A 172 -17.29 0.94 5.87
CA ALA A 172 -18.07 2.04 6.46
C ALA A 172 -18.52 1.73 7.88
N LEU A 173 -19.00 0.50 8.12
CA LEU A 173 -19.42 0.06 9.45
C LEU A 173 -18.24 -0.06 10.41
N ALA A 174 -17.11 -0.58 9.94
CA ALA A 174 -15.91 -0.74 10.74
C ALA A 174 -15.32 0.61 11.17
N GLU A 175 -15.26 1.61 10.27
CA GLU A 175 -14.80 2.96 10.61
C GLU A 175 -15.74 3.66 11.60
N GLU A 176 -17.05 3.52 11.43
CA GLU A 176 -18.04 4.06 12.38
C GLU A 176 -17.89 3.43 13.77
N ILE A 177 -17.81 2.10 13.84
CA ILE A 177 -17.63 1.38 15.10
C ILE A 177 -16.30 1.76 15.75
N LEU A 178 -15.20 1.78 14.97
CA LEU A 178 -13.88 2.14 15.47
C LEU A 178 -13.86 3.55 16.08
N GLY A 179 -14.54 4.51 15.44
CA GLY A 179 -14.70 5.87 15.96
C GLY A 179 -15.49 5.94 17.27
N ASN A 180 -16.36 4.96 17.54
CA ASN A 180 -17.12 4.88 18.79
C ASN A 180 -16.36 4.17 19.92
N ILE A 181 -15.43 3.27 19.59
CA ILE A 181 -14.68 2.49 20.60
C ILE A 181 -13.26 3.03 20.86
N THR A 182 -12.81 4.04 20.11
CA THR A 182 -11.48 4.66 20.27
C THR A 182 -11.52 6.17 20.29
N THR A 183 -10.43 6.80 20.73
CA THR A 183 -10.22 8.25 20.64
C THR A 183 -8.86 8.57 20.03
N SER A 184 -8.66 9.82 19.61
CA SER A 184 -7.37 10.30 19.09
C SER A 184 -6.24 10.26 20.13
N SER A 185 -6.55 10.30 21.43
CA SER A 185 -5.58 10.25 22.52
C SER A 185 -5.09 8.84 22.87
N MET A 186 -5.75 7.79 22.38
CA MET A 186 -5.33 6.40 22.63
C MET A 186 -4.05 6.05 21.86
N SER A 187 -3.13 5.34 22.51
CA SER A 187 -2.00 4.68 21.85
C SER A 187 -2.51 3.63 20.85
N THR A 188 -1.69 3.25 19.86
CA THR A 188 -2.06 2.20 18.90
C THR A 188 -2.43 0.90 19.62
N GLY A 189 -1.69 0.50 20.64
CA GLY A 189 -2.02 -0.72 21.38
C GLY A 189 -3.28 -0.61 22.23
N GLN A 190 -3.60 0.57 22.79
CA GLN A 190 -4.90 0.80 23.43
C GLN A 190 -6.06 0.66 22.44
N LYS A 191 -5.89 1.15 21.20
CA LYS A 191 -6.88 0.97 20.13
C LYS A 191 -7.04 -0.49 19.72
N LEU A 192 -5.93 -1.22 19.57
CA LEU A 192 -5.95 -2.68 19.33
C LEU A 192 -6.71 -3.40 20.45
N ARG A 193 -6.48 -3.00 21.71
CA ARG A 193 -7.20 -3.60 22.84
C ARG A 193 -8.69 -3.30 22.81
N ALA A 194 -9.08 -2.07 22.47
CA ALA A 194 -10.49 -1.71 22.34
C ALA A 194 -11.18 -2.55 21.24
N ILE A 195 -10.51 -2.78 20.10
CA ILE A 195 -11.00 -3.67 19.04
C ILE A 195 -11.19 -5.10 19.56
N PHE A 196 -10.16 -5.64 20.23
CA PHE A 196 -10.21 -6.98 20.81
C PHE A 196 -11.38 -7.12 21.78
N ASP A 197 -11.53 -6.17 22.71
CA ASP A 197 -12.61 -6.13 23.69
C ASP A 197 -13.99 -6.02 23.04
N TYR A 198 -14.11 -5.20 22.01
CA TYR A 198 -15.37 -5.03 21.32
C TYR A 198 -15.85 -6.37 20.73
N ALA A 199 -15.03 -7.01 19.88
CA ALA A 199 -15.40 -8.29 19.28
C ALA A 199 -15.56 -9.39 20.34
N HIS A 200 -14.62 -9.48 21.29
CA HIS A 200 -14.66 -10.46 22.37
C HIS A 200 -15.95 -10.34 23.19
N ASN A 201 -16.40 -9.13 23.53
CA ASN A 201 -17.56 -8.93 24.41
C ASN A 201 -18.91 -8.90 23.67
N LYS A 202 -18.91 -8.56 22.37
CA LYS A 202 -20.14 -8.32 21.60
C LYS A 202 -20.52 -9.47 20.68
N ILE A 203 -19.62 -10.41 20.44
CA ILE A 203 -19.91 -11.63 19.69
C ILE A 203 -20.07 -12.79 20.69
N GLY A 204 -21.09 -13.60 20.50
CA GLY A 204 -21.33 -14.84 21.22
C GLY A 204 -20.99 -16.05 20.34
N TYR A 205 -20.30 -17.04 20.90
CA TYR A 205 -19.97 -18.26 20.15
C TYR A 205 -21.20 -19.19 20.04
N THR A 206 -21.84 -19.20 18.88
CA THR A 206 -22.98 -20.07 18.54
C THR A 206 -22.57 -21.27 17.69
N GLY A 207 -21.38 -21.21 17.06
CA GLY A 207 -20.87 -22.25 16.16
C GLY A 207 -21.48 -22.22 14.76
N THR A 208 -22.20 -21.15 14.41
CA THR A 208 -22.80 -20.96 13.09
C THR A 208 -22.40 -19.59 12.55
N PRO A 209 -21.63 -19.52 11.45
CA PRO A 209 -21.35 -18.25 10.78
C PRO A 209 -22.58 -17.80 9.99
N TYR A 210 -22.61 -16.52 9.60
CA TYR A 210 -23.68 -15.98 8.76
C TYR A 210 -23.63 -16.53 7.33
N ASP A 211 -22.45 -16.52 6.73
CA ASP A 211 -22.14 -17.03 5.40
C ASP A 211 -21.07 -18.12 5.50
N GLY A 212 -19.99 -17.84 6.23
CA GLY A 212 -18.88 -18.79 6.41
C GLY A 212 -18.07 -19.09 5.15
N SER A 213 -18.28 -18.34 4.05
CA SER A 213 -17.62 -18.57 2.76
C SER A 213 -16.72 -17.41 2.30
N ASN A 214 -17.08 -16.17 2.64
CA ASN A 214 -16.28 -14.99 2.37
C ASN A 214 -16.21 -14.08 3.61
N TRP A 215 -15.00 -13.76 4.06
CA TRP A 215 -14.79 -12.97 5.28
C TRP A 215 -15.34 -11.54 5.15
N GLU A 216 -15.30 -10.93 3.96
CA GLU A 216 -15.84 -9.58 3.75
C GLU A 216 -17.37 -9.55 3.94
N ASN A 217 -18.05 -10.58 3.45
CA ASN A 217 -19.50 -10.70 3.57
C ASN A 217 -19.90 -11.06 5.00
N GLU A 218 -19.14 -11.94 5.64
CA GLU A 218 -19.31 -12.27 7.07
C GLU A 218 -19.15 -11.02 7.95
N ALA A 219 -18.09 -10.23 7.73
CA ALA A 219 -17.86 -8.98 8.43
C ALA A 219 -19.01 -8.00 8.22
N LEU A 220 -19.48 -7.82 6.98
CA LEU A 220 -20.61 -6.94 6.67
C LEU A 220 -21.87 -7.35 7.46
N LEU A 221 -22.23 -8.62 7.44
CA LEU A 221 -23.42 -9.13 8.12
C LEU A 221 -23.29 -9.02 9.64
N ALA A 222 -22.15 -9.41 10.20
CA ALA A 222 -21.89 -9.35 11.64
C ALA A 222 -21.87 -7.90 12.15
N LEU A 223 -21.16 -6.99 11.49
CA LEU A 223 -21.10 -5.57 11.86
C LEU A 223 -22.48 -4.89 11.71
N THR A 224 -23.27 -5.29 10.72
CA THR A 224 -24.65 -4.79 10.55
C THR A 224 -25.52 -5.19 11.74
N GLU A 225 -25.45 -6.45 12.17
CA GLU A 225 -26.20 -6.91 13.34
C GLU A 225 -25.69 -6.24 14.63
N LEU A 226 -24.36 -6.15 14.81
CA LEU A 226 -23.75 -5.44 15.94
C LEU A 226 -24.21 -3.99 16.04
N LYS A 227 -24.32 -3.26 14.93
CA LYS A 227 -24.85 -1.89 14.92
C LYS A 227 -26.32 -1.84 15.31
N LYS A 228 -27.11 -2.86 14.96
CA LYS A 228 -28.55 -2.90 15.19
C LYS A 228 -28.90 -3.30 16.62
N SER A 229 -28.20 -4.28 17.19
CA SER A 229 -28.58 -4.93 18.45
C SER A 229 -27.50 -4.90 19.52
N ASP A 230 -26.33 -4.31 19.25
CA ASP A 230 -25.18 -4.23 20.16
C ASP A 230 -24.64 -5.61 20.61
N TYR A 231 -25.05 -6.67 19.90
CA TYR A 231 -24.62 -8.03 20.14
C TYR A 231 -24.89 -8.90 18.92
N THR A 232 -24.05 -9.89 18.65
CA THR A 232 -24.31 -10.86 17.59
C THR A 232 -23.87 -12.27 17.99
N GLY A 233 -24.40 -13.29 17.29
CA GLY A 233 -23.92 -14.66 17.37
C GLY A 233 -23.01 -14.98 16.18
N GLY A 234 -22.05 -15.87 16.38
CA GLY A 234 -21.16 -16.34 15.31
C GLY A 234 -20.24 -17.45 15.75
N ASP A 235 -19.21 -17.71 14.95
CA ASP A 235 -18.12 -18.65 15.27
C ASP A 235 -16.75 -17.97 15.05
N CYS A 236 -15.66 -18.72 15.16
CA CYS A 236 -14.30 -18.20 14.98
C CYS A 236 -14.12 -17.42 13.66
N PHE A 237 -14.82 -17.81 12.58
CA PHE A 237 -14.78 -17.10 11.31
C PHE A 237 -15.47 -15.72 11.41
N THR A 238 -16.60 -15.64 12.12
CA THR A 238 -17.27 -14.37 12.43
C THR A 238 -16.39 -13.45 13.27
N TYR A 239 -15.77 -13.94 14.36
CA TYR A 239 -14.86 -13.14 15.19
C TYR A 239 -13.68 -12.62 14.36
N THR A 240 -13.00 -13.51 13.63
CA THR A 240 -11.84 -13.16 12.80
C THR A 240 -12.20 -12.15 11.71
N SER A 241 -13.38 -12.26 11.11
CA SER A 241 -13.86 -11.32 10.08
C SER A 241 -14.13 -9.93 10.66
N VAL A 242 -14.74 -9.84 11.84
CA VAL A 242 -14.97 -8.57 12.55
C VAL A 242 -13.66 -7.95 13.01
N ASP A 243 -12.76 -8.74 13.62
CA ASP A 243 -11.43 -8.31 14.02
C ASP A 243 -10.69 -7.73 12.82
N LYS A 244 -10.65 -8.46 11.71
CA LYS A 244 -9.96 -8.03 10.49
C LYS A 244 -10.51 -6.70 9.97
N ALA A 245 -11.83 -6.55 9.89
CA ALA A 245 -12.46 -5.33 9.41
C ALA A 245 -12.11 -4.12 10.29
N LEU A 246 -12.15 -4.26 11.61
CA LEU A 246 -11.83 -3.18 12.56
C LEU A 246 -10.33 -2.85 12.57
N LEU A 247 -9.46 -3.86 12.44
CA LEU A 247 -8.01 -3.69 12.34
C LEU A 247 -7.61 -2.99 11.02
N GLU A 248 -8.26 -3.32 9.91
CA GLU A 248 -8.09 -2.61 8.64
C GLU A 248 -8.58 -1.17 8.71
N ALA A 249 -9.70 -0.91 9.41
CA ALA A 249 -10.16 0.45 9.67
C ALA A 249 -9.15 1.26 10.50
N LEU A 250 -8.42 0.61 11.42
CA LEU A 250 -7.32 1.21 12.18
C LEU A 250 -6.05 1.42 11.33
N GLY A 251 -5.96 0.81 10.15
CA GLY A 251 -4.81 0.90 9.26
C GLY A 251 -3.63 0.00 9.66
N VAL A 252 -3.87 -1.04 10.47
CA VAL A 252 -2.82 -2.01 10.83
C VAL A 252 -2.79 -3.20 9.87
N LYS A 253 -1.60 -3.77 9.66
CA LYS A 253 -1.42 -4.91 8.75
C LYS A 253 -1.95 -6.17 9.41
N THR A 254 -2.67 -6.99 8.65
CA THR A 254 -3.23 -8.26 9.12
C THR A 254 -2.87 -9.40 8.17
N MET A 255 -2.74 -10.61 8.72
CA MET A 255 -2.58 -11.84 7.96
C MET A 255 -3.53 -12.89 8.50
N TRP A 256 -4.31 -13.52 7.62
CA TRP A 256 -5.29 -14.54 8.01
C TRP A 256 -4.62 -15.88 8.25
N LEU A 257 -4.92 -16.50 9.39
CA LEU A 257 -4.44 -17.82 9.78
C LEU A 257 -5.61 -18.75 10.01
N GLU A 258 -5.40 -20.01 9.66
CA GLU A 258 -6.29 -21.12 9.96
C GLU A 258 -5.46 -22.22 10.61
N ASN A 259 -6.08 -22.97 11.51
CA ASN A 259 -5.39 -24.10 12.12
C ASN A 259 -5.20 -25.25 11.12
N GLU A 260 -4.13 -26.01 11.32
CA GLU A 260 -3.74 -27.10 10.44
C GLU A 260 -3.88 -28.42 11.19
N ASN A 261 -4.76 -29.31 10.70
CA ASN A 261 -4.95 -30.67 11.24
C ASN A 261 -5.32 -30.72 12.73
N SER A 262 -6.07 -29.75 13.22
CA SER A 262 -6.47 -29.72 14.63
C SER A 262 -7.55 -30.77 14.94
N PRO A 263 -7.40 -31.57 16.00
CA PRO A 263 -8.44 -32.51 16.44
C PRO A 263 -9.68 -31.80 17.00
N THR A 264 -9.62 -30.49 17.29
CA THR A 264 -10.74 -29.73 17.85
C THR A 264 -11.64 -29.06 16.80
N GLY A 265 -11.39 -29.32 15.51
CA GLY A 265 -12.09 -28.68 14.39
C GLY A 265 -11.38 -27.42 13.89
N ASP A 266 -11.93 -26.83 12.83
CA ASP A 266 -11.37 -25.65 12.17
C ASP A 266 -11.40 -24.43 13.09
N HIS A 267 -10.35 -23.61 13.04
CA HIS A 267 -10.23 -22.37 13.81
C HIS A 267 -9.49 -21.32 12.99
N ALA A 268 -10.02 -20.10 12.92
CA ALA A 268 -9.41 -18.97 12.24
C ALA A 268 -9.01 -17.88 13.23
N TRP A 269 -7.93 -17.15 12.91
CA TRP A 269 -7.50 -15.96 13.64
C TRP A 269 -6.54 -15.10 12.80
N LEU A 270 -5.95 -14.05 13.38
CA LEU A 270 -5.05 -13.12 12.69
C LEU A 270 -3.63 -13.09 13.26
N LEU A 271 -2.65 -12.84 12.40
CA LEU A 271 -1.43 -12.12 12.79
C LEU A 271 -1.64 -10.63 12.51
N VAL A 272 -1.17 -9.77 13.42
CA VAL A 272 -1.31 -8.32 13.37
C VAL A 272 0.07 -7.67 13.53
N ASP A 273 0.41 -6.73 12.64
CA ASP A 273 1.59 -5.88 12.76
C ASP A 273 1.17 -4.41 12.85
N ALA A 274 1.43 -3.84 14.03
CA ALA A 274 1.17 -2.45 14.38
C ALA A 274 2.45 -1.62 14.51
N GLY A 275 3.51 -2.00 13.79
CA GLY A 275 4.80 -1.31 13.74
C GLY A 275 5.85 -1.85 14.72
N THR A 276 5.54 -2.92 15.45
CA THR A 276 6.44 -3.56 16.42
C THR A 276 6.70 -5.03 16.11
N GLY A 277 6.30 -5.49 14.92
CA GLY A 277 6.36 -6.89 14.49
C GLY A 277 5.00 -7.57 14.53
N TRP A 278 4.96 -8.79 14.00
CA TRP A 278 3.75 -9.59 13.92
C TRP A 278 3.43 -10.26 15.26
N TYR A 279 2.18 -10.19 15.70
CA TYR A 279 1.67 -10.88 16.89
C TYR A 279 0.34 -11.56 16.59
N HIS A 280 0.04 -12.64 17.32
CA HIS A 280 -1.23 -13.34 17.25
C HIS A 280 -2.35 -12.51 17.88
N PHE A 281 -3.46 -12.37 17.15
CA PHE A 281 -4.65 -11.65 17.57
C PHE A 281 -5.88 -12.52 17.30
N ASP A 282 -6.63 -12.84 18.35
CA ASP A 282 -7.86 -13.61 18.26
C ASP A 282 -8.81 -13.25 19.40
N SER A 283 -9.87 -12.50 19.08
CA SER A 283 -10.89 -12.13 20.05
C SER A 283 -11.87 -13.27 20.36
N THR A 284 -11.76 -14.44 19.71
CA THR A 284 -12.64 -15.59 19.95
C THR A 284 -12.61 -15.99 21.44
N ARG A 285 -13.80 -16.21 22.01
CA ARG A 285 -13.93 -16.70 23.38
C ARG A 285 -13.51 -18.16 23.49
N MET A 286 -12.27 -18.39 23.89
CA MET A 286 -11.76 -19.73 24.15
C MET A 286 -12.37 -20.32 25.42
N ARG A 287 -12.83 -21.59 25.34
CA ARG A 287 -13.34 -22.32 26.51
C ARG A 287 -12.30 -22.48 27.62
N SER A 288 -11.02 -22.49 27.26
CA SER A 288 -9.88 -22.52 28.18
C SER A 288 -9.69 -21.22 28.97
N GLY A 289 -10.39 -20.14 28.60
CA GLY A 289 -10.14 -18.79 29.12
C GLY A 289 -8.88 -18.12 28.54
N PHE A 290 -8.21 -18.77 27.58
CA PHE A 290 -7.04 -18.20 26.92
C PHE A 290 -7.38 -16.92 26.16
N SER A 291 -6.67 -15.84 26.47
CA SER A 291 -6.76 -14.58 25.74
C SER A 291 -5.58 -14.47 24.77
N CYS A 292 -5.90 -14.51 23.48
CA CYS A 292 -4.93 -14.40 22.40
C CYS A 292 -4.85 -12.95 21.91
N PHE A 293 -4.67 -12.02 22.84
CA PHE A 293 -4.40 -10.61 22.51
C PHE A 293 -2.90 -10.41 22.33
N MET A 294 -2.48 -10.10 21.10
CA MET A 294 -1.10 -9.77 20.72
C MET A 294 -0.06 -10.76 21.27
N LYS A 295 -0.29 -12.07 21.09
CA LYS A 295 0.58 -13.15 21.60
C LYS A 295 1.75 -13.45 20.68
N THR A 296 2.86 -13.84 21.30
CA THR A 296 4.05 -14.36 20.60
C THR A 296 3.88 -15.84 20.24
N ASP A 297 4.71 -16.34 19.32
CA ASP A 297 4.80 -17.76 18.95
C ASP A 297 5.12 -18.62 20.18
N ALA A 298 5.96 -18.12 21.08
CA ALA A 298 6.31 -18.81 22.33
C ALA A 298 5.11 -18.96 23.27
N GLU A 299 4.27 -17.92 23.40
CA GLU A 299 3.05 -17.99 24.20
C GLU A 299 2.00 -18.90 23.57
N ILE A 300 1.88 -18.89 22.23
CA ILE A 300 1.02 -19.85 21.52
C ILE A 300 1.53 -21.27 21.75
N GLN A 301 2.84 -21.52 21.63
CA GLN A 301 3.41 -22.84 21.85
C GLN A 301 3.17 -23.32 23.29
N ALA A 302 3.36 -22.45 24.29
CA ALA A 302 3.07 -22.79 25.69
C ALA A 302 1.59 -23.13 25.93
N TYR A 303 0.66 -22.54 25.18
CA TYR A 303 -0.76 -22.89 25.21
C TYR A 303 -1.02 -24.27 24.55
N LEU A 304 -0.34 -24.57 23.44
CA LEU A 304 -0.43 -25.86 22.77
C LEU A 304 0.16 -26.99 23.64
N ASP A 305 1.27 -26.74 24.34
CA ASP A 305 1.94 -27.71 25.22
C ASP A 305 1.06 -28.13 26.42
N GLN A 306 0.02 -27.34 26.74
CA GLN A 306 -1.00 -27.68 27.73
C GLN A 306 -2.09 -28.62 27.18
N GLY A 307 -1.95 -29.10 25.94
CA GLY A 307 -2.91 -29.99 25.29
C GLY A 307 -4.07 -29.28 24.61
N ASN A 308 -3.93 -28.00 24.28
CA ASN A 308 -4.88 -27.26 23.45
C ASN A 308 -4.45 -27.30 21.98
N TYR A 309 -5.38 -27.23 21.03
CA TYR A 309 -5.07 -27.43 19.62
C TYR A 309 -5.66 -26.37 18.67
N ASN A 310 -6.20 -25.27 19.20
CA ASN A 310 -6.84 -24.23 18.37
C ASN A 310 -5.87 -23.51 17.44
N TYR A 311 -4.57 -23.44 17.76
CA TYR A 311 -3.58 -22.63 17.03
C TYR A 311 -2.46 -23.45 16.36
N VAL A 312 -2.70 -24.74 16.13
CA VAL A 312 -1.74 -25.62 15.44
C VAL A 312 -1.51 -25.09 14.03
N ARG A 313 -0.24 -24.86 13.65
CA ARG A 313 0.14 -24.37 12.31
C ARG A 313 1.58 -24.76 11.97
N THR A 314 1.91 -24.72 10.68
CA THR A 314 3.29 -24.71 10.20
C THR A 314 3.90 -23.32 10.40
N VAL A 315 4.65 -23.12 11.49
CA VAL A 315 5.22 -21.81 11.89
C VAL A 315 6.04 -21.15 10.76
N SER A 316 6.82 -21.94 10.01
CA SER A 316 7.69 -21.43 8.94
C SER A 316 6.97 -20.83 7.73
N LYS A 317 5.64 -20.93 7.63
CA LYS A 317 4.86 -20.27 6.57
C LYS A 317 4.62 -18.78 6.82
N TYR A 318 4.85 -18.32 8.05
CA TYR A 318 4.51 -16.99 8.50
C TYR A 318 5.74 -16.26 9.04
N PRO A 319 5.73 -14.92 9.08
CA PRO A 319 6.75 -14.16 9.80
C PRO A 319 6.82 -14.59 11.26
N ALA A 320 8.04 -14.72 11.79
CA ALA A 320 8.24 -14.97 13.21
C ALA A 320 7.75 -13.77 14.03
N THR A 321 7.06 -14.05 15.12
CA THR A 321 6.71 -13.03 16.12
C THR A 321 7.94 -12.59 16.92
N PRO A 322 7.90 -11.42 17.57
CA PRO A 322 8.93 -11.01 18.52
C PRO A 322 9.10 -12.00 19.68
N THR A 323 10.29 -12.00 20.29
CA THR A 323 10.61 -12.85 21.45
C THR A 323 10.14 -12.26 22.78
N THR A 324 9.74 -10.99 22.79
CA THR A 324 9.23 -10.29 23.96
C THR A 324 7.71 -10.15 23.89
N PRO A 325 7.00 -10.30 25.02
CA PRO A 325 5.56 -10.04 25.07
C PRO A 325 5.21 -8.62 24.64
N TYR A 326 4.04 -8.47 24.01
CA TYR A 326 3.53 -7.16 23.61
C TYR A 326 3.16 -6.30 24.83
N THR A 327 3.48 -5.00 24.78
CA THR A 327 3.20 -4.01 25.83
C THR A 327 2.59 -2.75 25.22
N TYR A 328 1.54 -2.19 25.84
CA TYR A 328 0.80 -1.03 25.32
C TYR A 328 0.12 -0.17 26.39
#